data_AF-A0A2M7GN64-F1
#
_entry.id   AF-A0A2M7GN64-F1
#
_cell.length_a   1.000
_cell.length_b   1.000
_cell.length_c   1.000
_cell.angle_alpha   90.00
_cell.angle_beta   90.00
_cell.angle_gamma   90.00
#
_symmetry.space_group_name_H-M   'P 1'
#
loop_
_entity.id
_entity.type
_entity.pdbx_description
1 polymer ?
#
loop_
_entity_poly.entity_id
_entity_poly.type
_entity_poly.pdbx_seq_one_letter_code
_entity_poly.pdbx_strand_id
1 'polypeptide(L)' 'MWSGGWGGMFMGWGMMALFLIAVVVVIILLIKGLTGGDRPSASSALDILNERYARGEIDTAEYNERKKTISGNS' A
#
# COMPACT_ATOMS: atom_id res chain seq x y z
N MET A 1 41.12 31.43 -12.09
CA MET A 1 39.90 31.17 -11.29
C MET A 1 38.84 30.58 -12.22
N TRP A 2 38.87 29.26 -12.43
CA TRP A 2 37.87 28.57 -13.27
C TRP A 2 37.58 27.21 -12.62
N SER A 3 36.52 27.14 -11.82
CA SER A 3 36.00 25.89 -11.25
C SER A 3 34.47 25.90 -11.12
N GLY A 4 33.76 26.63 -11.99
CA GLY A 4 32.31 26.84 -11.89
C GLY A 4 31.45 26.12 -12.93
N GLY A 5 32.05 25.54 -13.99
CA GLY A 5 31.28 25.02 -15.13
C GLY A 5 30.69 23.61 -14.91
N TRP A 6 31.45 22.71 -14.27
CA TRP A 6 31.04 21.32 -14.08
C TRP A 6 30.13 21.10 -12.87
N GLY A 7 30.33 21.88 -11.80
CA GLY A 7 29.50 21.82 -10.60
C GLY A 7 28.06 22.26 -10.86
N GLY A 8 27.86 23.35 -11.61
CA GLY A 8 26.52 23.86 -11.94
C GLY A 8 25.70 22.92 -12.82
N MET A 9 26.35 22.20 -13.73
CA MET A 9 25.67 21.25 -14.64
C MET A 9 25.24 19.97 -13.91
N PHE A 10 26.09 19.43 -13.03
CA PHE A 10 25.71 18.31 -12.15
C PHE A 10 24.64 18.70 -11.14
N MET A 11 24.70 19.91 -10.60
CA MET A 11 23.70 20.40 -9.64
C MET A 11 22.33 20.62 -10.31
N GLY A 12 22.31 21.10 -11.57
CA GLY A 12 21.08 21.22 -12.36
C GLY A 12 20.43 19.86 -12.69
N TRP A 13 21.23 18.88 -13.14
CA TRP A 13 20.73 17.53 -13.40
C TRP A 13 20.29 16.80 -12.12
N GLY A 14 21.03 16.98 -11.02
CA GLY A 14 20.67 16.41 -9.72
C GLY A 14 19.34 16.95 -9.21
N MET A 15 19.11 18.27 -9.30
CA MET A 15 17.83 18.88 -8.92
C MET A 15 16.66 18.40 -9.80
N MET A 16 16.89 18.21 -11.10
CA MET A 16 15.87 17.68 -12.00
C MET A 16 15.52 16.22 -11.67
N ALA A 17 16.52 15.39 -11.36
CA ALA A 17 16.29 14.01 -10.92
C ALA A 17 15.54 13.94 -9.58
N LEU A 18 15.90 14.80 -8.61
CA LEU A 18 15.17 14.91 -7.33
C LEU A 18 13.72 15.33 -7.54
N PHE A 19 13.47 16.27 -8.44
CA PHE A 19 12.11 16.69 -8.79
C PHE A 19 11.29 15.53 -9.36
N LEU A 20 11.86 14.75 -10.29
CA LEU A 20 11.18 13.56 -10.84
C LEU A 20 10.88 12.52 -9.75
N ILE A 21 11.83 12.24 -8.86
CA ILE A 21 11.64 11.33 -7.73
C ILE A 21 10.50 11.84 -6.83
N ALA A 22 10.49 13.13 -6.50
CA ALA A 22 9.45 13.74 -5.67
C ALA A 22 8.06 13.59 -6.33
N VAL A 23 7.95 13.82 -7.64
CA VAL A 23 6.69 13.62 -8.39
C VAL A 23 6.24 12.16 -8.30
N VAL A 24 7.14 11.20 -8.50
CA VAL A 24 6.82 9.77 -8.38
C VAL A 24 6.35 9.42 -6.97
N VAL A 25 7.02 9.92 -5.93
CA VAL A 25 6.61 9.71 -4.53
C VAL A 25 5.22 10.29 -4.29
N VAL A 26 4.93 11.49 -4.77
CA VAL A 26 3.59 12.11 -4.64
C VAL A 26 2.53 11.27 -5.35
N ILE A 27 2.80 10.78 -6.56
CA ILE A 27 1.88 9.89 -7.28
C ILE A 27 1.64 8.60 -6.49
N ILE A 28 2.70 7.97 -5.97
CA ILE A 28 2.57 6.76 -5.14
C ILE A 28 1.75 7.07 -3.88
N LEU A 29 1.95 8.21 -3.22
CA LEU A 29 1.19 8.60 -2.03
C LEU A 29 -0.27 8.91 -2.36
N LEU A 30 -0.56 9.51 -3.51
CA LEU A 30 -1.92 9.72 -3.99
C LEU A 30 -2.61 8.39 -4.29
N ILE A 31 -1.95 7.51 -5.06
CA ILE A 31 -2.46 6.17 -5.34
C ILE A 31 -2.67 5.43 -4.03
N LYS A 32 -1.68 5.39 -3.14
CA LYS A 32 -1.74 4.69 -1.85
C LYS A 32 -2.64 5.38 -0.81
N GLY A 33 -3.04 6.63 -1.02
CA GLY A 33 -4.06 7.32 -0.24
C GLY A 33 -5.46 6.98 -0.75
N LEU A 34 -5.61 6.81 -2.08
CA LEU A 34 -6.86 6.39 -2.73
C LEU A 34 -7.11 4.88 -2.63
N THR A 35 -6.05 4.06 -2.63
CA THR A 35 -6.07 2.61 -2.33
C THR A 35 -5.72 2.31 -0.87
N GLY A 36 -5.45 3.33 -0.05
CA GLY A 36 -5.09 3.21 1.37
C GLY A 36 -6.25 2.99 2.30
N GLY A 37 -7.41 2.61 1.77
CA GLY A 37 -8.57 2.18 2.54
C GLY A 37 -8.46 0.75 3.05
N ASP A 38 -7.64 -0.10 2.41
CA ASP A 38 -7.50 -1.49 2.83
C ASP A 38 -6.26 -1.68 3.70
N ARG A 39 -6.27 -1.08 4.89
CA ARG A 39 -5.90 -1.92 6.05
C ARG A 39 -6.81 -3.14 5.92
N PRO A 40 -6.36 -4.39 6.16
CA PRO A 40 -7.28 -5.50 6.30
C PRO A 40 -8.18 -5.20 7.49
N SER A 41 -9.22 -4.41 7.24
CA SER A 41 -10.33 -4.15 8.12
C SER A 41 -10.90 -5.52 8.42
N ALA A 42 -11.33 -5.73 9.64
CA ALA A 42 -12.05 -6.95 10.00
C ALA A 42 -13.16 -7.26 8.97
N SER A 43 -13.74 -6.25 8.31
CA SER A 43 -14.67 -6.42 7.18
C SER A 43 -14.06 -7.17 5.98
N SER A 44 -12.89 -6.75 5.48
CA SER A 44 -12.24 -7.40 4.31
C SER A 44 -11.80 -8.83 4.63
N ALA A 45 -11.31 -9.06 5.86
CA ALA A 45 -10.96 -10.41 6.31
C ALA A 45 -12.19 -11.33 6.47
N LEU A 46 -13.32 -10.80 6.95
CA LEU A 46 -14.58 -11.53 7.03
C LEU A 46 -15.18 -11.79 5.64
N ASP A 47 -15.05 -10.86 4.70
CA ASP A 47 -15.56 -11.02 3.33
C ASP A 47 -14.82 -12.15 2.59
N ILE A 48 -13.49 -12.22 2.70
CA ILE A 48 -12.69 -13.32 2.17
C ILE A 48 -13.08 -14.66 2.83
N LEU A 49 -13.33 -14.66 4.13
CA LEU A 49 -13.73 -15.85 4.87
C LEU A 49 -15.12 -16.35 4.43
N ASN A 50 -16.07 -15.44 4.25
CA ASN A 50 -17.42 -15.73 3.76
C ASN A 50 -17.40 -16.30 2.35
N GLU A 51 -16.58 -15.75 1.46
CA GLU A 51 -16.47 -16.24 0.08
C GLU A 51 -15.96 -17.68 0.03
N ARG A 52 -14.95 -18.01 0.84
CA ARG A 52 -14.42 -19.39 0.91
C ARG A 52 -15.39 -20.38 1.53
N TYR A 53 -16.18 -19.95 2.52
CA TYR A 53 -17.27 -20.76 3.08
C TYR A 53 -18.38 -21.01 2.05
N ALA A 54 -18.78 -19.99 1.28
CA ALA A 54 -19.76 -20.14 0.21
C ALA A 54 -19.29 -21.06 -0.93
N ARG A 55 -17.98 -21.07 -1.20
CA ARG A 55 -17.33 -22.02 -2.13
C ARG A 55 -17.23 -23.44 -1.56
N GLY A 56 -17.49 -23.63 -0.27
CA GLY A 56 -17.34 -24.92 0.41
C GLY A 56 -15.89 -25.33 0.64
N GLU A 57 -14.93 -24.40 0.54
CA GLU A 57 -13.51 -24.66 0.78
C GLU A 57 -13.19 -24.77 2.28
N ILE A 58 -14.08 -24.27 3.14
CA ILE A 58 -13.93 -24.22 4.59
C ILE A 58 -15.20 -24.77 5.24
N ASP A 59 -15.04 -25.60 6.27
CA ASP A 59 -16.17 -26.15 7.03
C ASP A 59 -16.74 -25.13 8.04
N THR A 60 -17.98 -25.35 8.47
CA THR A 60 -18.71 -24.50 9.41
C THR A 60 -17.98 -24.35 10.75
N ALA A 61 -17.28 -25.41 11.21
CA ALA A 61 -16.49 -25.35 12.44
C ALA A 61 -15.32 -24.36 12.31
N GLU A 62 -14.56 -24.47 11.22
CA GLU A 62 -13.40 -23.64 10.93
C GLU A 62 -13.79 -22.19 10.62
N TYR A 63 -14.92 -21.98 9.92
CA TYR A 63 -15.50 -20.66 9.70
C TYR A 63 -15.79 -19.93 11.01
N ASN A 64 -16.44 -20.60 11.97
CA ASN A 64 -16.79 -19.99 13.25
C ASN A 64 -15.59 -19.66 14.12
N GLU A 65 -14.55 -20.51 14.09
CA GLU A 65 -13.29 -20.25 14.81
C GLU A 65 -12.59 -19.00 14.25
N ARG A 66 -12.38 -18.97 12.92
CA ARG A 66 -11.72 -17.84 12.24
C ARG A 66 -12.52 -16.55 12.37
N LYS A 67 -13.86 -16.62 12.29
CA LYS A 67 -14.74 -15.46 12.49
C LYS A 67 -14.56 -14.83 13.87
N LYS A 68 -14.46 -15.64 14.93
CA LYS A 68 -14.25 -15.15 16.31
C LYS A 68 -12.88 -14.50 16.47
N THR A 69 -11.83 -15.08 15.87
CA THR A 69 -10.48 -14.50 15.88
C THR A 69 -10.44 -13.15 15.18
N ILE A 70 -11.12 -13.02 14.04
CA ILE A 70 -11.15 -11.78 13.26
C ILE A 70 -12.00 -10.70 13.97
N SER A 71 -13.15 -11.07 14.55
CA SER A 71 -14.00 -10.09 15.26
C SER A 71 -13.43 -9.67 16.62
N GLY A 72 -12.73 -10.57 17.31
CA GLY A 72 -12.21 -10.35 18.66
C GLY A 72 -10.93 -9.51 18.73
N ASN A 73 -10.32 -9.18 17.59
CA ASN A 73 -9.11 -8.36 17.51
C ASN A 73 -9.41 -6.89 17.13
N SER A 74 -10.61 -6.39 17.48
CA SER A 74 -11.14 -5.05 17.17
C SER A 74 -11.08 -4.13 18.37
#